data_AF-A0A3N5P158-F1
#
_entry.id   AF-A0A3N5P158-F1
#
_cell.length_a   1.000
_cell.length_b   1.000
_cell.length_c   1.000
_cell.angle_alpha   90.00
_cell.angle_beta   90.00
_cell.angle_gamma   90.00
#
_symmetry.space_group_name_H-M   'P 1'
#
loop_
_entity.id
_entity.type
_entity.pdbx_description
1 polymer ?
#
loop_
_entity_poly.entity_id
_entity_poly.type
_entity_poly.pdbx_seq_one_letter_code
_entity_poly.pdbx_strand_id
1 'polypeptide(L)'
;MTSIEEYHQSVKARLIADPLVHRFEVRRERRSINDGHLRARLTLSNGDELEFSEYVRLAEGQIEVLTYSFHWVDSAGRLIKRWDNVPHFMQLPQAPHHVHEGAESDVIPGVAMSIMEVLDEISLNLIG
;
A
#
# COMPACT_ATOMS: atom_id res chain seq x y z
N MET A 1 -5.08 12.65 -11.68
CA MET A 1 -4.42 13.53 -10.68
C MET A 1 -3.20 14.10 -11.34
N THR A 2 -2.97 15.39 -11.18
CA THR A 2 -1.93 16.17 -11.88
C THR A 2 -0.81 16.66 -10.97
N SER A 3 -0.92 16.45 -9.65
CA SER A 3 0.13 16.80 -8.69
C SER A 3 0.26 15.77 -7.57
N ILE A 4 1.42 15.77 -6.92
CA ILE A 4 1.71 14.95 -5.74
C ILE A 4 0.75 15.28 -4.59
N GLU A 5 0.40 16.57 -4.44
CA GLU A 5 -0.54 17.01 -3.42
C GLU A 5 -1.94 16.42 -3.66
N GLU A 6 -2.46 16.50 -4.88
CA GLU A 6 -3.75 15.89 -5.24
C GLU A 6 -3.76 14.38 -4.95
N TYR A 7 -2.66 13.69 -5.25
CA TYR A 7 -2.54 12.27 -4.96
C TYR A 7 -2.58 11.99 -3.45
N HIS A 8 -1.73 12.62 -2.64
CA HIS A 8 -1.76 12.43 -1.19
C HIS A 8 -3.12 12.80 -0.56
N GLN A 9 -3.78 13.86 -1.05
CA GLN A 9 -5.10 14.22 -0.57
C GLN A 9 -6.15 13.20 -0.96
N SER A 10 -6.07 12.62 -2.17
CA SER A 10 -6.97 11.54 -2.57
C SER A 10 -6.80 10.30 -1.72
N VAL A 11 -5.56 9.92 -1.37
CA VAL A 11 -5.27 8.80 -0.46
C VAL A 11 -5.91 9.09 0.90
N LYS A 12 -5.64 10.26 1.48
CA LYS A 12 -6.23 10.64 2.77
C LYS A 12 -7.76 10.68 2.73
N ALA A 13 -8.35 11.19 1.64
CA ALA A 13 -9.81 11.19 1.46
C ALA A 13 -10.38 9.76 1.39
N ARG A 14 -9.71 8.85 0.67
CA ARG A 14 -10.05 7.42 0.68
C ARG A 14 -9.99 6.86 2.09
N LEU A 15 -8.88 7.06 2.83
CA LEU A 15 -8.72 6.55 4.19
C LEU A 15 -9.78 7.08 5.18
N ILE A 16 -10.28 8.30 4.98
CA ILE A 16 -11.33 8.88 5.82
C ILE A 16 -12.71 8.30 5.48
N ALA A 17 -12.97 8.04 4.20
CA ALA A 17 -14.29 7.63 3.71
C ALA A 17 -14.49 6.10 3.73
N ASP A 18 -13.41 5.32 3.78
CA ASP A 18 -13.47 3.86 3.67
C ASP A 18 -13.91 3.21 4.99
N PRO A 19 -15.04 2.47 5.03
CA PRO A 19 -15.52 1.78 6.23
C PRO A 19 -14.57 0.67 6.73
N LEU A 20 -13.64 0.21 5.88
CA LEU A 20 -12.59 -0.71 6.30
C LEU A 20 -11.61 -0.05 7.28
N VAL A 21 -11.41 1.26 7.20
CA VAL A 21 -10.41 1.99 7.97
C VAL A 21 -11.03 2.58 9.23
N HIS A 22 -10.70 2.00 10.39
CA HIS A 22 -11.18 2.52 11.68
C HIS A 22 -10.43 3.79 12.11
N ARG A 23 -9.10 3.80 11.93
CA ARG A 23 -8.23 4.93 12.23
C ARG A 23 -6.97 4.83 11.38
N PHE A 24 -6.36 5.97 11.06
CA PHE A 24 -5.00 6.00 10.51
C PHE A 24 -4.12 7.03 11.21
N GLU A 25 -2.81 6.80 11.13
CA GLU A 25 -1.76 7.70 11.59
C GLU A 25 -0.73 7.88 10.48
N VAL A 26 -0.58 9.12 9.98
CA VAL A 26 0.47 9.47 9.04
C VAL A 26 1.81 9.53 9.77
N ARG A 27 2.72 8.62 9.43
CA ARG A 27 4.08 8.55 9.98
C ARG A 27 5.06 9.42 9.21
N ARG A 28 4.83 9.57 7.90
CA ARG A 28 5.65 10.41 7.02
C ARG A 28 4.81 10.96 5.88
N GLU A 29 4.99 12.25 5.60
CA GLU A 29 4.49 12.88 4.38
C GLU A 29 5.56 13.84 3.84
N ARG A 30 6.12 13.54 2.67
CA ARG A 30 7.00 14.44 1.91
C ARG A 30 6.36 14.73 0.56
N ARG A 31 6.40 15.98 0.14
CA ARG A 31 5.90 16.42 -1.16
C ARG A 31 6.95 17.31 -1.83
N SER A 32 7.14 17.10 -3.13
CA SER A 32 7.85 18.00 -4.02
C SER A 32 7.03 18.19 -5.30
N ILE A 33 7.56 18.95 -6.26
CA ILE A 33 6.92 19.14 -7.56
C ILE A 33 6.85 17.82 -8.34
N ASN A 34 7.90 16.98 -8.23
CA ASN A 34 8.07 15.79 -9.08
C ASN A 34 7.81 14.48 -8.34
N ASP A 35 7.87 14.47 -7.02
CA ASP A 35 7.75 13.25 -6.22
C ASP A 35 7.09 13.45 -4.86
N GLY A 36 6.60 12.34 -4.32
CA GLY A 36 5.94 12.26 -3.03
C GLY A 36 6.32 10.99 -2.30
N HIS A 37 6.21 11.05 -0.98
CA HIS A 37 6.29 9.88 -0.13
C HIS A 37 5.24 10.00 0.97
N LEU A 38 4.37 9.01 1.06
CA LEU A 38 3.40 8.86 2.14
C LEU A 38 3.64 7.52 2.85
N ARG A 39 3.77 7.56 4.18
CA ARG A 39 3.77 6.38 5.04
C ARG A 39 2.73 6.56 6.12
N ALA A 40 1.87 5.58 6.31
CA ALA A 40 0.87 5.59 7.36
C ALA A 40 0.63 4.19 7.92
N ARG A 41 0.15 4.14 9.16
CA ARG A 41 -0.37 2.94 9.80
C ARG A 41 -1.87 3.07 9.96
N LEU A 42 -2.61 2.04 9.57
CA LEU A 42 -4.05 1.95 9.65
C LEU A 42 -4.41 0.87 10.65
N THR A 43 -5.41 1.15 11.47
CA THR A 43 -6.17 0.14 12.19
C THR A 43 -7.43 -0.12 11.38
N LEU A 44 -7.65 -1.37 11.00
CA LEU A 44 -8.81 -1.80 10.22
C LEU A 44 -10.00 -2.08 11.15
N SER A 45 -11.21 -2.10 10.59
CA SER A 45 -12.46 -2.25 11.35
C SER A 45 -12.61 -3.60 12.07
N ASN A 46 -11.89 -4.63 11.63
CA ASN A 46 -11.81 -5.94 12.28
C ASN A 46 -10.70 -6.04 13.35
N GLY A 47 -9.94 -4.96 13.59
CA GLY A 47 -8.83 -4.92 14.54
C GLY A 47 -7.46 -5.28 13.96
N ASP A 48 -7.39 -5.66 12.68
CA ASP A 48 -6.12 -5.86 11.98
C ASP A 48 -5.38 -4.54 11.75
N GLU A 49 -4.12 -4.65 11.33
CA GLU A 49 -3.30 -3.48 11.02
C GLU A 49 -2.70 -3.56 9.62
N LEU A 50 -2.76 -2.44 8.90
CA LEU A 50 -2.05 -2.25 7.65
C LEU A 50 -1.06 -1.09 7.81
N GLU A 51 0.24 -1.37 7.66
CA GLU A 51 1.23 -0.32 7.47
C GLU A 51 1.59 -0.22 6.00
N PHE A 52 1.51 0.98 5.43
CA PHE A 52 1.93 1.22 4.05
C PHE A 52 2.97 2.32 3.92
N SER A 53 3.80 2.20 2.90
CA SER A 53 4.77 3.19 2.45
C SER A 53 4.69 3.27 0.93
N GLU A 54 4.38 4.44 0.37
CA GLU A 54 4.34 4.66 -1.08
C GLU A 54 5.24 5.83 -1.46
N TYR A 55 6.13 5.58 -2.41
CA TYR A 55 6.88 6.61 -3.12
C TYR A 55 6.28 6.79 -4.51
N VAL A 56 5.84 8.00 -4.81
CA VAL A 56 5.22 8.34 -6.08
C VAL A 56 6.00 9.38 -6.86
N ARG A 57 5.86 9.37 -8.18
CA ARG A 57 6.44 10.37 -9.08
C ARG A 57 5.36 10.92 -10.01
N LEU A 58 5.44 12.20 -10.32
CA LEU A 58 4.72 12.80 -11.44
C LEU A 58 5.55 12.63 -12.71
N ALA A 59 5.09 11.77 -13.63
CA ALA A 59 5.71 11.51 -14.92
C ALA A 59 4.66 11.69 -16.02
N GLU A 60 4.98 12.45 -17.06
CA GLU A 60 4.09 12.68 -18.22
C GLU A 60 2.67 13.16 -17.85
N GLY A 61 2.56 13.93 -16.76
CA GLY A 61 1.27 14.44 -16.25
C GLY A 61 0.44 13.41 -15.47
N GLN A 62 1.00 12.24 -15.17
CA GLN A 62 0.38 11.16 -14.41
C GLN A 62 1.18 10.82 -13.15
N ILE A 63 0.49 10.28 -12.14
CA ILE A 63 1.11 9.83 -10.91
C ILE A 63 1.41 8.33 -11.04
N GLU A 64 2.68 7.98 -10.86
CA GLU A 64 3.18 6.60 -10.86
C GLU A 64 3.61 6.21 -9.44
N VAL A 65 3.20 5.02 -8.99
CA VAL A 65 3.73 4.41 -7.74
C VAL A 65 5.02 3.66 -8.08
N LEU A 66 6.16 4.20 -7.65
CA LEU A 66 7.49 3.67 -8.01
C LEU A 66 8.01 2.66 -7.01
N THR A 67 7.82 2.91 -5.72
CA THR A 67 8.28 2.03 -4.65
C THR A 67 7.20 1.94 -3.61
N TYR A 68 6.87 0.73 -3.18
CA TYR A 68 5.87 0.53 -2.18
C TYR A 68 6.17 -0.65 -1.27
N SER A 69 5.59 -0.60 -0.09
CA SER A 69 5.36 -1.76 0.75
C SER A 69 4.01 -1.61 1.46
N PHE A 70 3.29 -2.71 1.54
CA PHE A 70 1.99 -2.81 2.21
C PHE A 70 2.05 -4.02 3.12
N HIS A 71 2.05 -3.85 4.43
CA HIS A 71 2.25 -4.91 5.41
C HIS A 71 0.98 -5.09 6.24
N TRP A 72 0.21 -6.13 5.94
CA TRP A 72 -1.06 -6.44 6.61
C TRP A 72 -0.88 -7.58 7.60
N VAL A 73 -1.16 -7.30 8.87
CA VAL A 73 -1.09 -8.25 9.97
C VAL A 73 -2.43 -8.35 10.68
N ASP A 74 -2.71 -9.51 11.26
CA ASP A 74 -3.88 -9.68 12.10
C ASP A 74 -3.75 -8.93 13.44
N SER A 75 -4.84 -8.89 14.21
CA SER A 75 -4.85 -8.29 15.57
C SER A 75 -3.84 -8.90 16.57
N ALA A 76 -3.27 -10.08 16.28
CA ALA A 76 -2.21 -10.70 17.07
C ALA A 76 -0.80 -10.39 16.53
N GLY A 77 -0.68 -9.56 15.47
CA GLY A 77 0.57 -9.19 14.83
C GLY A 77 1.15 -10.27 13.91
N ARG A 78 0.35 -11.26 13.51
CA ARG A 78 0.79 -12.30 12.56
C ARG A 78 0.58 -11.81 11.14
N LEU A 79 1.57 -12.04 10.27
CA LEU A 79 1.49 -11.67 8.87
C LEU A 79 0.31 -12.38 8.19
N ILE A 80 -0.59 -11.59 7.61
CA ILE A 80 -1.61 -12.09 6.70
C ILE A 80 -1.05 -12.03 5.28
N LYS A 81 -0.63 -10.84 4.86
CA LYS A 81 -0.10 -10.61 3.52
C LYS A 81 0.79 -9.37 3.49
N ARG A 82 1.84 -9.40 2.68
CA ARG A 82 2.65 -8.21 2.38
C ARG A 82 2.89 -8.09 0.89
N TRP A 83 2.52 -6.96 0.31
CA TRP A 83 2.85 -6.61 -1.08
C TRP A 83 4.07 -5.70 -1.07
N ASP A 84 5.05 -5.99 -1.91
CA ASP A 84 6.33 -5.28 -1.96
C ASP A 84 6.87 -5.26 -3.40
N ASN A 85 7.70 -4.26 -3.73
CA ASN A 85 8.34 -4.16 -5.04
C ASN A 85 9.84 -3.84 -4.98
N VAL A 86 10.48 -4.04 -3.83
CA VAL A 86 11.94 -4.02 -3.74
C VAL A 86 12.50 -5.18 -4.61
N PRO A 87 13.53 -4.95 -5.45
CA PRO A 87 13.99 -5.90 -6.47
C PRO A 87 14.81 -7.08 -5.90
N HIS A 88 14.24 -7.81 -4.93
CA HIS A 88 14.85 -9.00 -4.32
C HIS A 88 14.56 -10.29 -5.10
N PHE A 89 13.40 -10.39 -5.76
CA PHE A 89 12.91 -11.63 -6.40
C PHE A 89 12.77 -11.48 -7.93
N MET A 90 13.86 -11.06 -8.59
CA MET A 90 13.87 -10.76 -10.03
C MET A 90 13.62 -11.97 -10.95
N GLN A 91 13.62 -13.19 -10.40
CA GLN A 91 13.28 -14.42 -11.10
C GLN A 91 11.76 -14.67 -11.21
N LEU A 92 10.93 -13.96 -10.44
CA LEU A 92 9.49 -14.14 -10.51
C LEU A 92 8.89 -13.47 -11.76
N PRO A 93 7.82 -14.04 -12.34
CA PRO A 93 6.99 -13.31 -13.29
C PRO A 93 6.58 -11.96 -12.71
N GLN A 94 6.60 -10.91 -13.55
CA GLN A 94 6.20 -9.54 -13.17
C GLN A 94 7.03 -8.92 -12.05
N ALA A 95 8.26 -9.39 -11.85
CA ALA A 95 9.24 -8.72 -10.99
C ALA A 95 9.37 -7.22 -11.34
N PRO A 96 9.58 -6.35 -10.35
CA PRO A 96 9.95 -6.68 -8.97
C PRO A 96 8.77 -6.92 -8.03
N HIS A 97 7.54 -6.93 -8.55
CA HIS A 97 6.32 -7.04 -7.74
C HIS A 97 6.15 -8.45 -7.18
N HIS A 98 6.04 -8.55 -5.86
CA HIS A 98 5.87 -9.81 -5.16
C HIS A 98 4.97 -9.66 -3.95
N VAL A 99 4.47 -10.80 -3.48
CA VAL A 99 3.62 -10.89 -2.29
C VAL A 99 4.21 -11.94 -1.35
N HIS A 100 4.33 -11.60 -0.08
CA HIS A 100 4.56 -12.56 1.00
C HIS A 100 3.20 -12.98 1.57
N GLU A 101 2.89 -14.28 1.60
CA GLU A 101 1.59 -14.81 1.98
C GLU A 101 1.68 -15.62 3.28
N GLY A 102 1.11 -15.12 4.38
CA GLY A 102 1.15 -15.75 5.69
C GLY A 102 2.52 -15.80 6.40
N ALA A 103 3.62 -15.80 5.66
CA ALA A 103 4.99 -15.80 6.18
C ALA A 103 5.95 -15.04 5.25
N GLU A 104 6.97 -14.40 5.82
CA GLU A 104 7.98 -13.65 5.05
C GLU A 104 8.78 -14.55 4.09
N SER A 105 8.86 -15.86 4.35
CA SER A 105 9.52 -16.83 3.46
C SER A 105 8.65 -17.33 2.32
N ASP A 106 7.33 -17.17 2.40
CA ASP A 106 6.40 -17.67 1.39
C ASP A 106 6.09 -16.57 0.38
N VAL A 107 6.84 -16.57 -0.73
CA VAL A 107 6.85 -15.48 -1.70
C VAL A 107 6.27 -15.94 -3.03
N ILE A 108 5.25 -15.23 -3.49
CA ILE A 108 4.57 -15.47 -4.76
C ILE A 108 4.71 -14.26 -5.70
N PRO A 109 4.57 -14.46 -7.03
CA PRO A 109 4.53 -13.36 -7.99
C PRO A 109 3.39 -12.39 -7.66
N GLY A 110 3.68 -11.09 -7.76
CA GLY A 110 2.70 -10.02 -7.59
C GLY A 110 2.46 -9.24 -8.88
N VAL A 111 1.65 -8.20 -8.76
CA VAL A 111 1.48 -7.15 -9.77
C VAL A 111 1.78 -5.80 -9.14
N ALA A 112 1.94 -4.75 -9.95
CA ALA A 112 2.05 -3.40 -9.44
C ALA A 112 0.79 -3.02 -8.66
N MET A 113 0.96 -2.44 -7.48
CA MET A 113 -0.14 -2.08 -6.58
C MET A 113 0.04 -0.67 -6.02
N SER A 114 -1.09 -0.03 -5.73
CA SER A 114 -1.25 1.17 -4.93
C SER A 114 -2.08 0.87 -3.67
N ILE A 115 -2.08 1.79 -2.71
CA ILE A 115 -2.90 1.70 -1.50
C ILE A 115 -4.39 1.60 -1.82
N MET A 116 -4.83 2.20 -2.93
CA MET A 116 -6.23 2.11 -3.37
C MET A 116 -6.59 0.66 -3.71
N GLU A 117 -5.75 0.00 -4.51
CA GLU A 117 -5.95 -1.40 -4.92
C GLU A 117 -5.78 -2.37 -3.76
N VAL A 118 -4.86 -2.10 -2.83
CA VAL A 118 -4.67 -2.93 -1.63
C VAL A 118 -5.89 -2.86 -0.71
N LEU A 119 -6.47 -1.67 -0.50
CA LEU A 119 -7.70 -1.54 0.29
C LEU A 119 -8.88 -2.26 -0.35
N ASP A 120 -8.99 -2.21 -1.69
CA ASP A 120 -10.00 -2.95 -2.43
C ASP A 120 -9.80 -4.47 -2.27
N GLU A 121 -8.56 -4.97 -2.38
CA GLU A 121 -8.24 -6.40 -2.18
C GLU A 121 -8.56 -6.86 -0.75
N ILE A 122 -8.16 -6.09 0.27
CA ILE A 122 -8.46 -6.42 1.68
C ILE A 122 -9.97 -6.44 1.91
N SER A 123 -10.70 -5.45 1.40
CA SER A 123 -12.16 -5.39 1.56
C SER A 123 -12.84 -6.62 0.96
N LEU A 124 -12.36 -7.13 -0.18
CA LEU A 124 -12.90 -8.35 -0.79
C LEU A 124 -12.60 -9.60 0.04
N ASN A 125 -11.40 -9.70 0.62
CA ASN A 125 -11.00 -10.83 1.46
C ASN A 125 -11.75 -10.90 2.80
N LEU A 126 -12.28 -9.78 3.30
CA LEU A 126 -13.04 -9.75 4.56
C LEU A 126 -14.55 -9.98 4.37
N ILE A 127 -15.06 -9.88 3.14
CA ILE A 127 -16.47 -10.13 2.81
C ILE A 127 -16.68 -11.58 2.33
N GLY A 128 -15.63 -12.24 1.83
CA GLY A 128 -15.63 -13.65 1.42
C GLY A 128 -15.42 -14.62 2.59
#